data_AF-A0A0S2GL13-F1
#
_entry.id   AF-A0A0S2GL13-F1
#
_cell.length_a   1.000
_cell.length_b   1.000
_cell.length_c   1.000
_cell.angle_alpha   90.00
_cell.angle_beta   90.00
_cell.angle_gamma   90.00
#
_symmetry.space_group_name_H-M   'P 1'
#
loop_
_entity.id
_entity.type
_entity.pdbx_description
1 polymer ?
#
loop_
_entity_poly.entity_id
_entity_poly.type
_entity_poly.pdbx_seq_one_letter_code
_entity_poly.pdbx_strand_id
1 'polypeptide(L)'
;GESLLNDAVTVVLYNLFKSFCQMKTIETVDVFAGIANFFVVGIGGVLIGIFLGFIAAFTTRFTHNIRVIEPLFVFLYSYLSYITAQ
;
A
#
# COMPACT_ATOMS: atom_id res chain seq x y z
N GLY A 1 -14.03 -6.10 3.93
CA GLY A 1 -12.69 -6.41 4.43
C GLY A 1 -11.93 -7.18 3.38
N GLU A 2 -12.30 -8.44 3.14
CA GLU A 2 -11.62 -9.32 2.18
C GLU A 2 -11.55 -8.75 0.76
N SER A 3 -12.61 -8.10 0.25
CA SER A 3 -12.56 -7.50 -1.09
C SER A 3 -11.54 -6.37 -1.22
N LEU A 4 -11.26 -5.60 -0.17
CA LEU A 4 -10.24 -4.56 -0.18
C LEU A 4 -8.84 -5.16 -0.21
N LEU A 5 -8.62 -6.23 0.57
CA LEU A 5 -7.36 -6.97 0.55
C LEU A 5 -7.15 -7.66 -0.81
N ASN A 6 -8.20 -8.23 -1.38
CA ASN A 6 -8.17 -8.85 -2.69
C ASN A 6 -7.88 -7.85 -3.82
N ASP A 7 -8.44 -6.64 -3.75
CA ASP A 7 -8.17 -5.57 -4.70
C ASP A 7 -6.69 -5.15 -4.65
N ALA A 8 -6.16 -4.91 -3.44
CA ALA A 8 -4.74 -4.59 -3.24
C ALA A 8 -3.81 -5.70 -3.77
N VAL A 9 -4.11 -6.97 -3.49
CA VAL A 9 -3.34 -8.11 -4.00
C VAL A 9 -3.39 -8.19 -5.52
N THR A 10 -4.57 -7.98 -6.11
CA THR A 10 -4.76 -8.03 -7.57
C THR A 10 -3.94 -6.94 -8.27
N VAL A 11 -3.88 -5.72 -7.72
CA VAL A 11 -3.05 -4.63 -8.25
C VAL A 11 -1.57 -4.97 -8.21
N VAL A 12 -1.08 -5.53 -7.10
CA VAL A 12 0.34 -5.94 -7.00
C VAL A 12 0.67 -7.04 -7.99
N LEU A 13 -0.18 -8.06 -8.10
CA LEU A 13 0.01 -9.17 -9.02
C LEU A 13 -0.03 -8.72 -10.49
N TYR A 14 -0.94 -7.78 -10.81
CA TYR A 14 -1.02 -7.16 -12.13
C TYR A 14 0.29 -6.44 -12.48
N ASN A 15 0.84 -5.63 -11.57
CA ASN A 15 2.08 -4.91 -11.81
C ASN A 15 3.28 -5.86 -11.97
N LEU A 16 3.32 -6.96 -11.21
CA LEU A 16 4.34 -7.99 -11.33
C LEU A 16 4.29 -8.69 -12.70
N PHE A 17 3.10 -9.13 -13.13
CA PHE A 17 2.96 -9.74 -14.46
C PHE A 17 3.21 -8.74 -15.60
N LYS A 18 2.80 -7.48 -15.44
CA LYS A 18 3.12 -6.42 -16.40
C LYS A 18 4.64 -6.26 -16.55
N SER A 19 5.39 -6.31 -15.45
CA SER A 19 6.85 -6.25 -15.47
C SER A 19 7.46 -7.44 -16.21
N PHE A 20 6.96 -8.66 -15.98
CA PHE A 20 7.40 -9.85 -16.71
C PHE A 20 7.09 -9.78 -18.22
N CYS A 21 5.93 -9.26 -18.61
CA CYS A 21 5.58 -9.08 -20.03
C CYS A 21 6.47 -8.05 -20.76
N GLN A 22 7.12 -7.14 -20.03
CA GLN A 22 8.06 -6.18 -20.61
C GLN A 22 9.48 -6.76 -20.75
N MET A 23 9.78 -7.88 -20.10
CA MET A 23 11.07 -8.57 -20.20
C MET A 23 11.12 -9.42 -21.46
N LYS A 24 12.25 -9.35 -22.19
CA LYS A 24 12.44 -10.06 -23.46
C LYS A 24 12.72 -11.55 -23.29
N THR A 25 13.27 -11.91 -22.12
CA THR A 25 13.59 -13.27 -21.67
C THR A 25 13.39 -13.31 -20.16
N ILE A 26 12.62 -14.27 -19.66
CA ILE A 26 12.35 -14.45 -18.24
C ILE A 26 13.28 -15.55 -17.75
N GLU A 27 14.22 -15.22 -16.86
CA GLU A 27 15.05 -16.22 -16.19
C GLU A 27 14.37 -16.69 -14.90
N THR A 28 14.73 -17.88 -14.43
CA THR A 28 14.23 -18.42 -13.15
C THR A 28 14.57 -17.53 -11.95
N VAL A 29 15.66 -16.75 -12.06
CA VAL A 29 16.03 -15.73 -11.06
C VAL A 29 15.01 -14.61 -10.99
N ASP A 30 14.44 -14.17 -12.12
CA ASP A 30 13.46 -13.08 -12.18
C ASP A 30 12.13 -13.49 -11.51
N VAL A 31 11.76 -14.76 -11.65
CA VAL A 31 10.58 -15.32 -10.99
C VAL A 31 10.75 -15.31 -9.47
N PHE A 32 11.91 -15.76 -8.98
CA PHE A 32 12.23 -15.72 -7.56
C PHE A 32 12.31 -14.29 -7.01
N ALA A 33 12.90 -13.37 -7.78
CA ALA A 33 12.95 -11.95 -7.44
C ALA A 33 11.55 -11.32 -7.40
N GLY A 34 10.67 -11.69 -8.32
CA GLY A 34 9.27 -11.26 -8.32
C GLY A 34 8.52 -11.72 -7.07
N ILE A 35 8.69 -12.99 -6.67
CA ILE A 35 8.11 -13.52 -5.43
C ILE A 35 8.66 -12.78 -4.21
N ALA A 36 9.97 -12.56 -4.14
CA ALA A 36 10.59 -11.82 -3.04
C ALA A 36 10.05 -10.37 -2.96
N ASN A 37 9.93 -9.68 -4.10
CA ASN A 37 9.37 -8.34 -4.17
C ASN A 37 7.92 -8.27 -3.69
N PHE A 38 7.10 -9.29 -3.98
CA PHE A 38 5.72 -9.37 -3.48
C PHE A 38 5.66 -9.33 -1.95
N PHE A 39 6.52 -10.10 -1.27
CA PHE A 39 6.59 -10.10 0.19
C PHE A 39 7.15 -8.79 0.76
N VAL A 40 8.17 -8.21 0.12
CA VAL A 40 8.77 -6.94 0.54
C VAL A 40 7.74 -5.80 0.48
N VAL A 41 7.00 -5.69 -0.62
CA VAL A 41 5.95 -4.68 -0.79
C VAL A 41 4.79 -4.92 0.18
N GLY A 42 4.37 -6.17 0.35
CA GLY A 42 3.30 -6.54 1.28
C GLY A 42 3.64 -6.21 2.73
N ILE A 43 4.82 -6.63 3.21
CA ILE A 43 5.27 -6.37 4.59
C ILE A 43 5.52 -4.86 4.79
N GLY A 44 6.15 -4.20 3.82
CA GLY A 44 6.37 -2.75 3.87
C GLY A 44 5.07 -1.96 3.98
N GLY A 45 4.05 -2.32 3.18
CA GLY A 45 2.72 -1.71 3.25
C GLY A 45 2.04 -1.91 4.61
N VAL A 46 2.14 -3.11 5.19
CA VAL A 46 1.58 -3.39 6.53
C VAL A 46 2.28 -2.57 7.62
N LEU A 47 3.62 -2.50 7.60
CA LEU A 47 4.39 -1.72 8.58
C LEU A 47 4.05 -0.23 8.53
N ILE A 48 4.00 0.33 7.31
CA ILE A 48 3.62 1.74 7.10
C ILE A 48 2.17 1.97 7.55
N GLY A 49 1.25 1.06 7.20
CA GLY A 49 -0.14 1.12 7.62
C GLY A 49 -0.32 1.11 9.14
N ILE A 50 0.43 0.27 9.86
CA ILE A 50 0.44 0.24 11.33
C ILE A 50 0.99 1.56 11.88
N PHE A 51 2.11 2.05 11.34
CA PHE A 51 2.74 3.29 11.81
C PHE A 51 1.81 4.51 11.61
N LEU A 52 1.24 4.67 10.43
CA LEU A 52 0.27 5.74 10.14
C LEU A 52 -1.02 5.57 10.95
N GLY A 53 -1.51 4.34 11.13
CA GLY A 53 -2.67 4.05 11.98
C GLY A 53 -2.43 4.43 13.44
N PHE A 54 -1.21 4.22 13.95
CA PHE A 54 -0.82 4.64 15.29
C PHE A 54 -0.77 6.16 15.41
N ILE A 55 -0.20 6.87 14.43
CA ILE A 55 -0.17 8.34 14.38
C ILE A 55 -1.59 8.90 14.29
N ALA A 56 -2.46 8.31 13.47
CA ALA A 56 -3.86 8.71 13.33
C ALA A 56 -4.61 8.52 14.66
N ALA A 57 -4.50 7.35 15.30
CA ALA A 57 -5.12 7.08 16.59
C ALA A 57 -4.62 8.02 17.70
N PHE A 58 -3.33 8.35 17.71
CA PHE A 58 -2.75 9.32 18.63
C PHE A 58 -3.30 10.72 18.37
N THR A 59 -3.36 11.15 17.10
CA THR A 59 -3.89 12.47 16.71
C THR A 59 -5.38 12.61 17.03
N THR A 60 -6.19 11.57 16.82
CA THR A 60 -7.61 11.52 17.22
C THR A 60 -7.78 11.68 18.73
N ARG A 61 -6.86 11.14 19.55
CA ARG A 61 -6.89 11.32 21.02
C ARG A 61 -6.71 12.77 21.46
N PHE A 62 -5.95 13.58 20.71
CA PHE A 62 -5.77 15.01 21.01
C PHE A 62 -6.81 15.91 20.31
N THR A 63 -7.57 15.39 19.34
CA THR A 63 -8.59 16.13 18.57
C THR A 63 -10.00 15.82 19.07
N HIS A 64 -10.28 16.08 20.35
CA HIS A 64 -11.55 15.68 20.98
C HIS A 64 -12.80 16.48 20.50
N ASN A 65 -12.63 17.62 19.81
CA ASN A 65 -13.72 18.57 19.52
C ASN A 65 -14.09 18.77 18.03
N ILE A 66 -13.47 18.09 17.06
CA ILE A 66 -13.76 18.34 15.64
C ILE A 66 -13.83 17.04 14.82
N ARG A 67 -14.84 16.21 15.08
CA ARG A 67 -15.11 14.94 14.36
C ARG A 67 -15.36 15.10 12.85
N VAL A 68 -15.53 16.33 12.37
CA VAL A 68 -15.74 16.65 10.95
C VAL A 68 -14.43 16.60 10.13
N ILE A 69 -13.28 16.71 10.79
CA ILE A 69 -11.96 16.78 10.15
C ILE A 69 -11.29 15.41 9.92
N GLU A 70 -11.73 14.37 10.64
CA GLU A 70 -11.20 13.00 10.49
C GLU A 70 -11.29 12.45 9.06
N PRO A 71 -12.45 12.49 8.36
CA PRO A 71 -12.52 11.99 6.99
C PRO A 71 -11.68 12.84 6.02
N LEU A 72 -11.49 14.14 6.28
CA LEU A 72 -10.66 15.02 5.46
C LEU A 72 -9.18 14.62 5.51
N PHE A 73 -8.65 14.28 6.69
CA PHE A 73 -7.28 13.79 6.80
C PHE A 73 -7.07 12.43 6.14
N VAL A 74 -8.04 11.52 6.24
CA VAL A 74 -7.96 10.21 5.57
C VAL A 74 -7.89 10.37 4.03
N PHE A 75 -8.70 11.28 3.47
CA PHE A 75 -8.63 11.62 2.04
C PHE A 75 -7.31 12.30 1.67
N LEU A 76 -6.84 13.25 2.49
CA LEU A 76 -5.62 14.01 2.22
C LEU A 76 -4.38 13.12 2.25
N TYR A 77 -4.24 12.25 3.27
CA TYR A 77 -3.10 11.33 3.37
C TYR A 77 -3.12 10.24 2.29
N SER A 78 -4.29 9.70 1.94
CA SER A 78 -4.41 8.79 0.79
C SER A 78 -3.95 9.45 -0.52
N TYR A 79 -4.32 10.72 -0.71
CA TYR A 79 -3.94 11.48 -1.90
C TYR A 79 -2.43 11.80 -1.94
N LEU A 80 -1.84 12.19 -0.82
CA LEU A 80 -0.40 12.42 -0.71
C LEU A 80 0.40 11.13 -0.93
N SER A 81 -0.08 10.01 -0.40
CA SER A 81 0.53 8.68 -0.63
C SER A 81 0.50 8.30 -2.11
N TYR A 82 -0.60 8.61 -2.82
CA TYR A 82 -0.71 8.36 -4.26
C TYR A 82 0.28 9.21 -5.08
N ILE A 83 0.44 10.50 -4.74
CA ILE A 83 1.42 11.37 -5.41
C ILE A 83 2.85 10.94 -5.10
N THR A 84 3.13 10.50 -3.88
CA THR A 84 4.49 10.06 -3.49
C THR A 84 4.87 8.70 -4.08
N ALA A 85 3.87 7.85 -4.37
CA ALA A 85 4.06 6.56 -5.02
C ALA A 85 4.12 6.65 -6.56
N GLN A 86 3.69 7.78 -7.13
CA GLN A 86 3.96 8.15 -8.52
C GLN A 86 5.38 8.70 -8.66
#